data_AF-A0A2E7LSX1-F1
#
_entry.id   AF-A0A2E7LSX1-F1
#
_cell.length_a   1.000
_cell.length_b   1.000
_cell.length_c   1.000
_cell.angle_alpha   90.00
_cell.angle_beta   90.00
_cell.angle_gamma   90.00
#
_symmetry.space_group_name_H-M   'P 1'
#
loop_
_entity.id
_entity.type
_entity.pdbx_description
1 polymer ?
#
loop_
_entity_poly.entity_id
_entity_poly.type
_entity_poly.pdbx_seq_one_letter_code
_entity_poly.pdbx_strand_id
1 'polypeptide(L)'
;MADPKKGTGKKPKGSGRRLYTDENPKDTVSIKYATVADARATCAKVKKINKPYARKIQILTVMEQRAKYGKKPQQAAIAKRCKMALKRRHGKK
;
A
#
# COMPACT_ATOMS: atom_id res chain seq x y z
N MET A 1 -8.91 -37.10 0.64
CA MET A 1 -9.20 -35.70 1.05
C MET A 1 -9.18 -34.84 -0.19
N ALA A 2 -10.27 -34.10 -0.46
CA ALA A 2 -10.32 -33.21 -1.62
C ALA A 2 -9.28 -32.09 -1.49
N ASP A 3 -8.61 -31.77 -2.60
CA ASP A 3 -7.62 -30.69 -2.61
C ASP A 3 -8.27 -29.32 -2.34
N PRO A 4 -7.58 -28.43 -1.62
CA PRO A 4 -8.12 -27.13 -1.26
C PRO A 4 -8.21 -26.17 -2.46
N LYS A 5 -9.32 -25.40 -2.51
CA LYS A 5 -9.69 -24.46 -3.58
C LYS A 5 -8.53 -23.55 -4.05
N LYS A 6 -8.55 -23.15 -5.34
CA LYS A 6 -7.60 -22.18 -5.92
C LYS A 6 -7.63 -20.84 -5.15
N GLY A 7 -6.47 -20.18 -4.98
CA GLY A 7 -6.33 -18.88 -4.27
C GLY A 7 -5.97 -19.00 -2.78
N THR A 8 -5.47 -20.15 -2.38
CA THR A 8 -5.11 -20.48 -1.00
C THR A 8 -3.65 -20.95 -1.07
N GLY A 9 -2.76 -20.40 -0.23
CA GLY A 9 -1.45 -20.95 0.17
C GLY A 9 -0.63 -21.86 -0.76
N LYS A 10 0.66 -21.59 -1.00
CA LYS A 10 1.55 -22.64 -1.54
C LYS A 10 1.64 -23.80 -0.53
N LYS A 11 1.29 -25.02 -0.95
CA LYS A 11 1.32 -26.24 -0.10
C LYS A 11 2.76 -26.78 -0.09
N PRO A 12 3.47 -26.78 1.05
CA PRO A 12 4.78 -27.42 1.14
C PRO A 12 4.64 -28.95 0.94
N LYS A 13 5.62 -29.55 0.27
CA LYS A 13 5.66 -31.01 0.04
C LYS A 13 5.69 -31.73 1.40
N GLY A 14 4.83 -32.76 1.56
CA GLY A 14 4.78 -33.58 2.78
C GLY A 14 3.95 -33.02 3.95
N SER A 15 3.23 -31.90 3.77
CA SER A 15 2.34 -31.36 4.83
C SER A 15 0.89 -31.19 4.37
N GLY A 16 -0.04 -31.46 5.29
CA GLY A 16 -1.46 -31.12 5.14
C GLY A 16 -1.77 -29.64 5.41
N ARG A 17 -0.81 -28.88 5.96
CA ARG A 17 -0.96 -27.45 6.27
C ARG A 17 -0.46 -26.60 5.11
N ARG A 18 -1.21 -25.56 4.72
CA ARG A 18 -0.74 -24.53 3.78
C ARG A 18 -0.01 -23.43 4.54
N LEU A 19 1.06 -22.90 3.96
CA LEU A 19 1.57 -21.59 4.36
C LEU A 19 0.51 -20.56 3.94
N TYR A 20 0.04 -19.69 4.84
CA TYR A 20 -0.91 -18.64 4.46
C TYR A 20 -0.22 -17.70 3.45
N THR A 21 -0.57 -17.85 2.17
CA THR A 21 -0.32 -16.82 1.17
C THR A 21 -1.63 -16.08 0.99
N ASP A 22 -1.70 -14.86 1.51
CA ASP A 22 -2.77 -13.91 1.17
C ASP A 22 -2.60 -13.51 -0.30
N GLU A 23 -3.07 -14.36 -1.19
CA GLU A 23 -3.03 -14.15 -2.64
C GLU A 23 -4.24 -13.36 -3.11
N ASN A 24 -4.57 -12.27 -2.41
CA ASN A 24 -5.61 -11.35 -2.85
C ASN A 24 -5.00 -10.08 -3.48
N PRO A 25 -4.57 -10.12 -4.76
CA PRO A 25 -3.97 -8.97 -5.43
C PRO A 25 -4.96 -7.81 -5.62
N LYS A 26 -6.27 -8.01 -5.44
CA LYS A 26 -7.30 -6.94 -5.58
C LYS A 26 -7.12 -5.80 -4.60
N ASP A 27 -6.58 -6.06 -3.40
CA ASP A 27 -6.35 -5.03 -2.38
C ASP A 27 -4.93 -4.47 -2.36
N THR A 28 -4.09 -4.95 -3.28
CA THR A 28 -2.74 -4.45 -3.46
C THR A 28 -2.77 -3.13 -4.22
N VAL A 29 -2.19 -2.09 -3.61
CA VAL A 29 -1.97 -0.81 -4.28
C VAL A 29 -0.48 -0.65 -4.52
N SER A 30 -0.08 -0.67 -5.79
CA SER A 30 1.31 -0.40 -6.17
C SER A 30 1.71 1.02 -5.75
N ILE A 31 2.91 1.19 -5.19
CA ILE A 31 3.47 2.51 -4.86
C ILE A 31 4.86 2.62 -5.45
N LYS A 32 5.18 3.78 -6.02
CA LYS A 32 6.52 4.09 -6.52
C LYS A 32 7.04 5.34 -5.82
N TYR A 33 8.29 5.30 -5.40
CA TYR A 33 8.98 6.41 -4.71
C TYR A 33 10.48 6.43 -5.02
N ALA A 34 10.89 5.82 -6.14
CA ALA A 34 12.28 5.78 -6.57
C ALA A 34 12.77 7.21 -6.83
N THR A 35 12.00 7.97 -7.62
CA THR A 35 12.21 9.39 -7.91
C THR A 35 11.18 10.30 -7.20
N VAL A 36 11.43 11.60 -7.23
CA VAL A 36 10.49 12.62 -6.73
C VAL A 36 9.20 12.64 -7.57
N ALA A 37 9.33 12.48 -8.90
CA ALA A 37 8.21 12.41 -9.82
C ALA A 37 7.31 11.20 -9.50
N ASP A 38 7.90 10.04 -9.23
CA ASP A 38 7.16 8.84 -8.81
C ASP A 38 6.37 9.05 -7.53
N ALA A 39 6.97 9.71 -6.53
CA ALA A 39 6.30 9.99 -5.27
C ALA A 39 5.09 10.94 -5.48
N ARG A 40 5.22 11.93 -6.37
CA ARG A 40 4.11 12.82 -6.75
C ARG A 40 3.00 12.06 -7.48
N ALA A 41 3.36 11.20 -8.44
CA ALA A 41 2.42 10.36 -9.17
C ALA A 41 1.68 9.39 -8.24
N THR A 42 2.38 8.77 -7.30
CA THR A 42 1.79 7.90 -6.28
C THR A 42 0.81 8.67 -5.40
N CYS A 43 1.16 9.87 -4.94
CA CYS A 43 0.23 10.73 -4.19
C CYS A 43 -1.04 11.06 -5.00
N ALA A 44 -0.89 11.45 -6.27
CA ALA A 44 -2.02 11.75 -7.15
C ALA A 44 -2.92 10.54 -7.36
N LYS A 45 -2.34 9.36 -7.60
CA LYS A 45 -3.07 8.09 -7.70
C LYS A 45 -3.85 7.81 -6.42
N VAL A 46 -3.20 7.81 -5.26
CA VAL A 46 -3.84 7.48 -3.97
C VAL A 46 -4.98 8.44 -3.61
N LYS A 47 -4.91 9.71 -4.02
CA LYS A 47 -6.03 10.65 -3.85
C LYS A 47 -7.27 10.21 -4.65
N LYS A 48 -7.08 9.67 -5.85
CA LYS A 48 -8.12 9.30 -6.83
C LYS A 48 -8.67 7.88 -6.68
N ILE A 49 -7.90 6.92 -6.16
CA ILE A 49 -8.37 5.52 -6.05
C ILE A 49 -9.66 5.41 -5.21
N ASN A 50 -10.53 4.47 -5.58
CA ASN A 50 -11.73 4.14 -4.82
C ASN A 50 -11.40 3.20 -3.64
N LYS A 51 -10.74 3.74 -2.62
CA LYS A 51 -10.45 3.05 -1.35
C LYS A 51 -10.87 3.94 -0.17
N PRO A 52 -11.22 3.36 0.99
CA PRO A 52 -11.57 4.12 2.18
C PRO A 52 -10.48 5.12 2.59
N TYR A 53 -10.88 6.21 3.25
CA TYR A 53 -9.95 7.23 3.72
C TYR A 53 -8.83 6.65 4.58
N ALA A 54 -9.16 5.79 5.54
CA ALA A 54 -8.18 5.11 6.39
C ALA A 54 -7.13 4.35 5.56
N ARG A 55 -7.57 3.62 4.51
CA ARG A 55 -6.69 2.88 3.62
C ARG A 55 -5.75 3.79 2.82
N LYS A 56 -6.24 4.94 2.35
CA LYS A 56 -5.41 5.95 1.67
C LYS A 56 -4.31 6.49 2.59
N ILE A 57 -4.62 6.74 3.87
CA ILE A 57 -3.65 7.20 4.87
C ILE A 57 -2.60 6.14 5.19
N GLN A 58 -3.00 4.87 5.29
CA GLN A 58 -2.07 3.76 5.50
C GLN A 58 -1.05 3.66 4.36
N ILE A 59 -1.52 3.67 3.10
CA ILE A 59 -0.65 3.59 1.92
C ILE A 59 0.40 4.71 1.92
N LEU A 60 -0.03 5.96 2.17
CA LEU A 60 0.88 7.10 2.21
C LEU A 60 1.83 7.05 3.41
N THR A 61 1.43 6.45 4.53
CA THR A 61 2.30 6.24 5.70
C THR A 61 3.38 5.22 5.39
N VAL A 62 3.06 4.13 4.70
CA VAL A 62 4.04 3.14 4.24
C VAL A 62 5.05 3.81 3.29
N MET A 63 4.58 4.61 2.33
CA MET A 63 5.47 5.37 1.43
C MET A 63 6.39 6.32 2.22
N GLU A 64 5.85 7.05 3.19
CA GLU A 64 6.66 7.97 4.03
C GLU A 64 7.76 7.23 4.78
N GLN A 65 7.42 6.13 5.46
CA GLN A 65 8.40 5.40 6.26
C GLN A 65 9.48 4.73 5.41
N ARG A 66 9.08 4.11 4.29
CA ARG A 66 10.05 3.52 3.36
C ARG A 66 10.97 4.57 2.73
N ALA A 67 10.44 5.75 2.42
CA ALA A 67 11.26 6.86 1.92
C ALA A 67 12.21 7.40 3.01
N LYS A 68 11.76 7.54 4.26
CA LYS A 68 12.62 7.93 5.39
C LYS A 68 13.77 6.95 5.61
N TYR A 69 13.44 5.67 5.74
CA TYR A 69 14.44 4.61 5.94
C TYR A 69 15.39 4.50 4.75
N GLY A 70 14.88 4.67 3.53
CA GLY A 70 15.66 4.72 2.31
C GLY A 70 16.44 6.03 2.08
N LYS A 71 16.56 6.92 3.07
CA LYS A 71 17.28 8.21 2.99
C LYS A 71 16.81 9.11 1.83
N LYS A 72 15.49 9.11 1.56
CA LYS A 72 14.81 9.89 0.50
C LYS A 72 13.92 10.99 1.12
N PRO A 73 14.50 12.08 1.65
CA PRO A 73 13.78 13.07 2.47
C PRO A 73 12.70 13.83 1.69
N GLN A 74 12.93 14.13 0.41
CA GLN A 74 11.96 14.85 -0.42
C GLN A 74 10.69 14.02 -0.69
N GLN A 75 10.86 12.72 -0.93
CA GLN A 75 9.78 11.77 -1.17
C GLN A 75 8.96 11.55 0.11
N ALA A 76 9.63 11.46 1.26
CA ALA A 76 8.98 11.42 2.57
C ALA A 76 8.17 12.71 2.83
N ALA A 77 8.73 13.87 2.52
CA ALA A 77 8.03 15.16 2.64
C ALA A 77 6.79 15.23 1.73
N ILE A 78 6.87 14.72 0.50
CA ILE A 78 5.72 14.61 -0.42
C ILE A 78 4.64 13.72 0.17
N ALA A 79 5.00 12.54 0.69
CA ALA A 79 4.07 11.62 1.35
C ALA A 79 3.35 12.31 2.52
N LYS A 80 4.11 13.00 3.39
CA LYS A 80 3.60 13.74 4.54
C LYS A 80 2.62 14.83 4.12
N ARG A 81 2.99 15.67 3.14
CA ARG A 81 2.11 16.72 2.57
C ARG A 81 0.83 16.13 1.97
N CYS A 82 0.94 15.00 1.27
CA CYS A 82 -0.19 14.29 0.70
C CYS A 82 -1.19 13.83 1.78
N LYS A 83 -0.69 13.27 2.89
CA LYS A 83 -1.53 12.89 4.04
C LYS A 83 -2.23 14.09 4.66
N MET A 84 -1.52 15.19 4.87
CA MET A 84 -2.13 16.40 5.44
C MET A 84 -3.24 16.96 4.55
N ALA A 85 -3.07 16.94 3.23
CA ALA A 85 -4.12 17.34 2.30
C ALA A 85 -5.38 16.45 2.41
N LEU A 86 -5.20 15.13 2.54
CA LEU A 86 -6.32 14.20 2.75
C LEU A 86 -6.99 14.42 4.12
N LYS A 87 -6.21 14.61 5.19
CA LYS A 87 -6.72 14.90 6.54
C LYS A 87 -7.59 16.17 6.55
N ARG A 88 -7.08 17.27 5.97
CA ARG A 88 -7.82 18.53 5.86
C ARG A 88 -9.10 18.39 5.06
N ARG A 89 -9.08 17.63 3.97
CA ARG A 89 -10.29 17.40 3.16
C ARG A 89 -11.33 16.53 3.88
N HIS A 90 -10.88 15.57 4.69
CA HIS A 90 -11.77 14.71 5.46
C HIS A 90 -12.40 15.43 6.65
N GLY A 91 -11.63 16.22 7.40
CA GLY A 91 -12.15 16.96 8.56
C GLY A 91 -12.92 18.24 8.22
N LYS A 92 -13.12 18.54 6.93
CA LYS A 92 -13.99 19.61 6.44
C LYS A 92 -15.39 19.11 6.03
N LYS A 93 -15.64 17.81 6.18
CA LYS A 93 -16.98 17.22 6.11
C LYS A 93 -17.55 17.17 7.51
#